data_AF-A0A9X2LMM0-F1
#
_entry.id   AF-A0A9X2LMM0-F1
#
_cell.length_a   1.000
_cell.length_b   1.000
_cell.length_c   1.000
_cell.angle_alpha   90.00
_cell.angle_beta   90.00
_cell.angle_gamma   90.00
#
_symmetry.space_group_name_H-M   'P 1'
#
loop_
_entity.id
_entity.type
_entity.pdbx_description
1 polymer ?
#
loop_
_entity_poly.entity_id
_entity_poly.type
_entity_poly.pdbx_seq_one_letter_code
_entity_poly.pdbx_strand_id
1 'polypeptide(L)'
;MEEQLREELKALREEVETLREWRTQFEAAVKNFATGTKANQAEVTEVVGEVIDRLHAVEAATAAAPSPSAAPGDDHLPWSLRATEDDWRRLSDWLDWLGRHYAPQLHLRIWPCWPLHGGVTEELAALHASWRAATEADADPSREGSDLAYWHQMWLWPTIERIRQHYMFSECEDDHSQDRPGRPTDGAALRKRMTEAEAERRRRENEKYAYYVKTGPDHPAERPSSLWRCAAGSGSGSGGGGDWEYLSLLDWQWHKAAETVVQDPPPEAARHRVTADRAGELQADRQGWVRYWARYADEPAWRAGEPPVSVVRRRRSPERIYDEAYKTWNEWGPTQTVHDFFDARPSNPPHLVEIDAAKAERLLTELHGAKGATEL
;
A
#
# COMPACT_ATOMS: atom_id res chain seq x y z
N MET A 1 -75.25 -31.30 -17.66
CA MET A 1 -74.83 -29.88 -17.74
C MET A 1 -74.98 -29.20 -16.38
N GLU A 2 -76.14 -29.27 -15.72
CA GLU A 2 -76.35 -28.60 -14.41
C GLU A 2 -75.48 -29.18 -13.26
N GLU A 3 -75.26 -30.50 -13.26
CA GLU A 3 -74.43 -31.18 -12.25
C GLU A 3 -72.94 -30.84 -12.38
N GLN A 4 -72.44 -30.78 -13.62
CA GLN A 4 -71.06 -30.38 -13.92
C GLN A 4 -70.78 -28.92 -13.48
N LEU A 5 -71.72 -28.01 -13.73
CA LEU A 5 -71.64 -26.63 -13.25
C LEU A 5 -71.62 -26.52 -11.72
N ARG A 6 -72.33 -27.41 -11.00
CA ARG A 6 -72.30 -27.43 -9.53
C ARG A 6 -70.97 -27.93 -8.99
N GLU A 7 -70.38 -28.96 -9.60
CA GLU A 7 -69.04 -29.45 -9.23
C GLU A 7 -67.95 -28.41 -9.53
N GLU A 8 -68.00 -27.74 -10.69
CA GLU A 8 -67.06 -26.65 -11.02
C GLU A 8 -67.21 -25.46 -10.05
N LEU A 9 -68.44 -25.07 -9.68
CA LEU A 9 -68.66 -24.03 -8.68
C LEU A 9 -68.18 -24.42 -7.28
N LYS A 10 -68.24 -25.70 -6.93
CA LYS A 10 -67.72 -26.21 -5.67
C LYS A 10 -66.19 -26.18 -5.66
N ALA A 11 -65.56 -26.66 -6.73
CA ALA A 11 -64.11 -26.63 -6.89
C ALA A 11 -63.56 -25.19 -6.87
N LEU A 12 -64.20 -24.26 -7.58
CA LEU A 12 -63.82 -22.84 -7.56
C LEU A 12 -63.98 -22.21 -6.16
N ARG A 13 -64.99 -22.61 -5.39
CA ARG A 13 -65.13 -22.13 -4.00
C ARG A 13 -64.02 -22.65 -3.11
N GLU A 14 -63.66 -23.92 -3.22
CA GLU A 14 -62.55 -24.53 -2.48
C GLU A 14 -61.21 -23.88 -2.86
N GLU A 15 -60.99 -23.59 -4.14
CA GLU A 15 -59.81 -22.87 -4.62
C GLU A 15 -59.75 -21.43 -4.11
N VAL A 16 -60.88 -20.70 -4.12
CA VAL A 16 -60.97 -19.34 -3.57
C VAL A 16 -60.70 -19.32 -2.06
N GLU A 17 -61.19 -20.29 -1.30
CA GLU A 17 -60.87 -20.39 0.13
C GLU A 17 -59.40 -20.70 0.36
N THR A 18 -58.82 -21.62 -0.42
CA THR A 18 -57.38 -21.91 -0.37
C THR A 18 -56.55 -20.65 -0.65
N LEU A 19 -56.93 -19.87 -1.67
CA LEU A 19 -56.25 -18.61 -2.00
C LEU A 19 -56.39 -17.55 -0.88
N ARG A 20 -57.51 -17.52 -0.16
CA ARG A 20 -57.71 -16.63 0.99
C ARG A 20 -56.82 -17.01 2.17
N GLU A 21 -56.69 -18.30 2.44
CA GLU A 21 -55.77 -18.81 3.46
C GLU A 21 -54.32 -18.47 3.11
N TRP A 22 -53.90 -18.74 1.87
CA TRP A 22 -52.57 -18.39 1.37
C TRP A 22 -52.26 -16.90 1.48
N ARG A 23 -53.21 -16.04 1.09
CA ARG A 23 -53.06 -14.59 1.24
C ARG A 23 -52.84 -14.20 2.71
N THR A 24 -53.61 -14.79 3.63
CA THR A 24 -53.51 -14.50 5.06
C THR A 24 -52.14 -14.92 5.61
N GLN A 25 -51.64 -16.10 5.21
CA GLN A 25 -50.32 -16.58 5.59
C GLN A 25 -49.19 -15.69 5.03
N PHE A 26 -49.32 -15.25 3.78
CA PHE A 26 -48.33 -14.36 3.16
C PHE A 26 -48.31 -12.98 3.83
N GLU A 27 -49.46 -12.39 4.12
CA GLU A 27 -49.55 -11.12 4.86
C GLU A 27 -48.90 -11.22 6.25
N ALA A 28 -49.09 -12.34 6.96
CA ALA A 28 -48.43 -12.60 8.23
C ALA A 28 -46.91 -12.74 8.09
N ALA A 29 -46.42 -13.45 7.06
CA ALA A 29 -44.99 -13.62 6.80
C ALA A 29 -44.31 -12.29 6.47
N VAL A 30 -44.93 -11.46 5.63
CA VAL A 30 -44.42 -10.12 5.30
C VAL A 30 -44.37 -9.22 6.53
N LYS A 31 -45.39 -9.27 7.40
CA LYS A 31 -45.41 -8.50 8.65
C LYS A 31 -44.29 -8.94 9.60
N ASN A 32 -44.08 -10.24 9.74
CA ASN A 32 -43.00 -10.78 10.57
C ASN A 32 -41.61 -10.40 10.03
N PHE A 33 -41.42 -10.49 8.71
CA PHE A 33 -40.18 -10.06 8.05
C PHE A 33 -39.93 -8.56 8.28
N ALA A 34 -40.93 -7.71 8.07
CA ALA A 34 -40.81 -6.27 8.28
C ALA A 34 -40.47 -5.91 9.74
N THR A 35 -41.05 -6.62 10.71
CA THR A 35 -40.72 -6.44 12.13
C THR A 35 -39.30 -6.91 12.45
N GLY A 36 -38.86 -8.05 11.90
CA GLY A 36 -37.48 -8.54 12.06
C GLY A 36 -36.44 -7.59 11.48
N THR A 37 -36.68 -7.05 10.28
CA THR A 37 -35.78 -6.06 9.66
C THR A 37 -35.69 -4.78 10.48
N LYS A 38 -36.80 -4.32 11.07
CA LYS A 38 -36.78 -3.15 11.99
C LYS A 38 -36.01 -3.42 13.28
N ALA A 39 -36.14 -4.61 13.85
CA ALA A 39 -35.38 -5.02 15.04
C ALA A 39 -33.87 -5.06 14.73
N ASN A 40 -33.48 -5.71 13.64
CA ASN A 40 -32.08 -5.76 13.20
C ASN A 40 -31.53 -4.37 12.87
N GLN A 41 -32.34 -3.49 12.27
CA GLN A 41 -31.93 -2.11 12.00
C GLN A 41 -31.71 -1.31 13.30
N ALA A 42 -32.53 -1.53 14.34
CA ALA A 42 -32.35 -0.91 15.64
C ALA A 42 -31.05 -1.40 16.32
N GLU A 43 -30.78 -2.70 16.29
CA GLU A 43 -29.55 -3.30 16.82
C GLU A 43 -28.30 -2.76 16.09
N VAL A 44 -28.33 -2.70 14.75
CA VAL A 44 -27.23 -2.11 13.97
C VAL A 44 -27.03 -0.63 14.32
N THR A 45 -28.11 0.12 14.54
CA THR A 45 -28.02 1.54 14.91
C THR A 45 -27.42 1.71 16.30
N GLU A 46 -27.76 0.84 17.24
CA GLU A 46 -27.19 0.80 18.60
C GLU A 46 -25.70 0.46 18.57
N VAL A 47 -25.31 -0.60 17.86
CA VAL A 47 -23.90 -0.99 17.71
C VAL A 47 -23.09 0.10 17.01
N VAL A 48 -23.62 0.72 15.96
CA VAL A 48 -22.95 1.84 15.28
C VAL A 48 -22.82 3.05 16.21
N GLY A 49 -23.84 3.34 17.03
CA GLY A 49 -23.77 4.36 18.07
C GLY A 49 -22.66 4.09 19.09
N GLU A 50 -22.58 2.86 19.62
CA GLU A 50 -21.53 2.45 20.56
C GLU A 50 -20.13 2.55 19.93
N VAL A 51 -19.98 2.15 18.67
CA VAL A 51 -18.71 2.24 17.94
C VAL A 51 -18.30 3.70 17.73
N ILE A 52 -19.24 4.58 17.39
CA ILE A 52 -19.00 6.03 17.27
C ILE A 52 -18.58 6.62 18.62
N ASP A 53 -19.28 6.28 19.71
CA ASP A 53 -18.95 6.78 21.05
C ASP A 53 -17.55 6.29 21.50
N ARG A 54 -17.20 5.03 21.21
CA ARG A 54 -15.86 4.48 21.48
C ARG A 54 -14.79 5.16 20.62
N LEU A 55 -15.08 5.45 19.35
CA LEU A 55 -14.18 6.19 18.47
C LEU A 55 -13.94 7.60 19.03
N HIS A 56 -15.01 8.30 19.43
CA HIS A 56 -14.91 9.63 20.05
C HIS A 56 -14.12 9.59 21.37
N ALA A 57 -14.29 8.55 22.19
CA ALA A 57 -13.51 8.37 23.41
C ALA A 57 -12.02 8.12 23.12
N VAL A 58 -11.69 7.37 22.07
CA VAL A 58 -10.32 7.15 21.61
C VAL A 58 -9.71 8.43 21.02
N GLU A 59 -10.47 9.20 20.24
CA GLU A 59 -10.06 10.51 19.72
C GLU A 59 -9.83 11.51 20.85
N ALA A 60 -10.70 11.53 21.87
CA ALA A 60 -10.52 12.36 23.05
C ALA A 60 -9.31 11.91 23.88
N ALA A 61 -9.08 10.61 24.04
CA ALA A 61 -7.92 10.07 24.74
C ALA A 61 -6.60 10.35 23.98
N THR A 62 -6.63 10.33 22.65
CA THR A 62 -5.47 10.69 21.80
C THR A 62 -5.24 12.20 21.74
N ALA A 63 -6.28 13.03 21.83
CA ALA A 63 -6.16 14.47 21.94
C ALA A 63 -5.74 14.96 23.35
N ALA A 64 -6.13 14.22 24.39
CA ALA A 64 -5.75 14.49 25.79
C ALA A 64 -4.40 13.86 26.16
N ALA A 65 -3.94 12.85 25.42
CA ALA A 65 -2.55 12.44 25.46
C ALA A 65 -1.69 13.63 24.99
N PRO A 66 -0.62 14.00 25.72
CA PRO A 66 0.33 14.96 25.18
C PRO A 66 0.80 14.42 23.83
N SER A 67 0.54 15.18 22.76
CA SER A 67 1.07 14.87 21.44
C SER A 67 2.57 14.62 21.60
N PRO A 68 3.09 13.41 21.31
CA PRO A 68 4.49 13.32 21.00
C PRO A 68 4.61 13.98 19.63
N SER A 69 4.82 15.29 19.61
CA SER A 69 5.58 15.91 18.53
C SER A 69 7.02 15.43 18.70
N ALA A 70 7.23 14.14 18.50
CA ALA A 70 8.53 13.55 18.38
C ALA A 70 8.91 13.74 16.91
N ALA A 71 9.88 14.61 16.68
CA ALA A 71 10.78 14.37 15.58
C ALA A 71 11.19 12.88 15.61
N PRO A 72 11.32 12.21 14.46
CA PRO A 72 11.68 10.79 14.43
C PRO A 72 13.09 10.63 15.02
N GLY A 73 13.17 10.29 16.31
CA GLY A 73 14.44 10.27 17.05
C GLY A 73 14.38 9.78 18.50
N ASP A 74 13.24 9.85 19.19
CA ASP A 74 13.18 9.63 20.67
C ASP A 74 12.50 8.34 21.16
N ASP A 75 12.02 7.46 20.26
CA ASP A 75 11.23 6.28 20.67
C ASP A 75 12.02 5.20 21.44
N HIS A 76 13.34 5.35 21.58
CA HIS A 76 14.21 4.35 22.20
C HIS A 76 15.18 4.96 23.22
N LEU A 77 14.73 5.91 24.04
CA LEU A 77 15.56 6.39 25.14
C LEU A 77 15.84 5.25 26.15
N PRO A 78 17.12 4.97 26.46
CA PRO A 78 17.49 3.97 27.46
C PRO A 78 16.93 4.34 28.83
N TRP A 79 16.68 3.34 29.69
CA TRP A 79 16.20 3.54 31.07
C TRP A 79 17.02 4.58 31.80
N SER A 80 18.35 4.50 31.68
CA SER A 80 19.29 5.44 32.30
C SER A 80 19.05 6.92 31.98
N LEU A 81 18.55 7.25 30.78
CA LEU A 81 18.25 8.62 30.37
C LEU A 81 16.83 9.08 30.73
N ARG A 82 15.89 8.15 30.91
CA ARG A 82 14.50 8.45 31.32
C ARG A 82 14.26 8.32 32.83
N ALA A 83 15.14 7.65 33.56
CA ALA A 83 15.03 7.41 34.99
C ALA A 83 15.23 8.70 35.79
N THR A 84 14.36 8.91 36.79
CA THR A 84 14.53 10.00 37.76
C THR A 84 15.57 9.64 38.82
N GLU A 85 16.04 10.62 39.59
CA GLU A 85 16.93 10.37 40.74
C GLU A 85 16.34 9.33 41.71
N ASP A 86 15.04 9.39 41.95
CA ASP A 86 14.34 8.44 42.81
C ASP A 86 14.35 7.01 42.23
N ASP A 87 14.27 6.86 40.91
CA ASP A 87 14.33 5.55 40.26
C ASP A 87 15.72 4.92 40.40
N TRP A 88 16.77 5.73 40.25
CA TRP A 88 18.15 5.32 40.50
C TRP A 88 18.37 4.87 41.94
N ARG A 89 17.87 5.62 42.91
CA ARG A 89 17.94 5.24 44.33
C ARG A 89 17.20 3.95 44.62
N ARG A 90 15.96 3.82 44.12
CA ARG A 90 15.16 2.59 44.26
C ARG A 90 15.86 1.36 43.66
N LEU A 91 16.47 1.51 42.49
CA LEU A 91 17.24 0.42 41.89
C LEU A 91 18.45 0.06 42.75
N SER A 92 19.22 1.05 43.23
CA SER A 92 20.36 0.82 44.12
C SER A 92 19.96 0.10 45.41
N ASP A 93 18.92 0.58 46.09
CA ASP A 93 18.43 -0.01 47.34
C ASP A 93 17.95 -1.45 47.13
N TRP A 94 17.28 -1.70 46.01
CA TRP A 94 16.83 -3.04 45.63
C TRP A 94 18.00 -3.97 45.34
N LEU A 95 19.08 -3.49 44.70
CA LEU A 95 20.29 -4.30 44.45
C LEU A 95 21.03 -4.63 45.75
N ASP A 96 21.08 -3.70 46.70
CA ASP A 96 21.64 -3.95 48.03
C ASP A 96 20.79 -4.94 48.84
N TRP A 97 19.47 -4.89 48.69
CA TRP A 97 18.57 -5.91 49.21
C TRP A 97 18.83 -7.27 48.53
N LEU A 98 18.89 -7.31 47.20
CA LEU A 98 19.12 -8.52 46.41
C LEU A 98 20.44 -9.20 46.82
N GLY A 99 21.53 -8.44 46.93
CA GLY A 99 22.83 -8.95 47.36
C GLY A 99 22.82 -9.53 48.77
N ARG A 100 22.06 -8.93 49.70
CA ARG A 100 21.90 -9.44 51.07
C ARG A 100 21.05 -10.71 51.15
N HIS A 101 20.01 -10.82 50.33
CA HIS A 101 18.99 -11.88 50.45
C HIS A 101 19.23 -13.09 49.56
N TYR A 102 19.79 -12.90 48.37
CA TYR A 102 20.13 -14.01 47.47
C TYR A 102 21.57 -14.50 47.66
N ALA A 103 22.40 -13.71 48.35
CA ALA A 103 23.81 -13.99 48.62
C ALA A 103 24.50 -14.64 47.40
N PRO A 104 24.48 -13.99 46.21
CA PRO A 104 25.05 -14.57 45.01
C PRO A 104 26.50 -14.97 45.30
N GLN A 105 26.89 -16.17 44.87
CA GLN A 105 28.27 -16.65 45.03
C GLN A 105 29.23 -15.59 44.47
N LEU A 106 30.48 -15.56 44.94
CA LEU A 106 31.46 -14.50 44.59
C LEU A 106 31.52 -14.21 43.07
N HIS A 107 31.32 -15.25 42.25
CA HIS A 107 31.35 -15.17 40.79
C HIS A 107 30.09 -14.59 40.11
N LEU A 108 28.99 -14.40 40.86
CA LEU A 108 27.71 -13.81 40.44
C LEU A 108 27.43 -12.46 41.13
N ARG A 109 28.43 -11.89 41.81
CA ARG A 109 28.28 -10.62 42.51
C ARG A 109 28.14 -9.46 41.50
N ILE A 110 27.13 -8.62 41.72
CA ILE A 110 26.99 -7.35 41.01
C ILE A 110 27.99 -6.37 41.64
N TRP A 111 28.86 -5.79 40.83
CA TRP A 111 29.89 -4.87 41.33
C TRP A 111 29.31 -3.46 41.57
N PRO A 112 29.82 -2.70 42.56
CA PRO A 112 29.30 -1.36 42.89
C PRO A 112 29.39 -0.35 41.73
N CYS A 113 30.25 -0.61 40.74
CA CYS A 113 30.42 0.23 39.56
C CYS A 113 29.33 0.04 38.50
N TRP A 114 28.32 -0.81 38.73
CA TRP A 114 27.23 -1.05 37.78
C TRP A 114 26.60 0.20 37.15
N PRO A 115 26.46 1.38 37.83
CA PRO A 115 25.89 2.57 37.21
C PRO A 115 26.75 3.17 36.10
N LEU A 116 28.04 2.84 36.04
CA LEU A 116 28.98 3.32 35.02
C LEU A 116 28.89 2.53 33.71
N HIS A 117 28.18 1.40 33.72
CA HIS A 117 28.04 0.51 32.59
C HIS A 117 26.59 0.55 32.08
N GLY A 118 26.41 1.15 30.90
CA GLY A 118 25.09 1.41 30.34
C GLY A 118 24.31 0.11 30.14
N GLY A 119 24.94 -0.89 29.51
CA GLY A 119 24.29 -2.18 29.28
C GLY A 119 23.92 -2.94 30.56
N VAL A 120 24.78 -2.86 31.60
CA VAL A 120 24.48 -3.46 32.92
C VAL A 120 23.31 -2.74 33.58
N THR A 121 23.30 -1.41 33.53
CA THR A 121 22.21 -0.59 34.08
C THR A 121 20.88 -0.97 33.46
N GLU A 122 20.80 -1.10 32.12
CA GLU A 122 19.56 -1.45 31.43
C GLU A 122 19.07 -2.86 31.81
N GLU A 123 19.98 -3.84 31.90
CA GLU A 123 19.65 -5.22 32.30
C GLU A 123 19.14 -5.28 33.75
N LEU A 124 19.78 -4.56 34.69
CA LEU A 124 19.38 -4.52 36.09
C LEU A 124 18.06 -3.77 36.30
N ALA A 125 17.85 -2.67 35.55
CA ALA A 125 16.59 -1.94 35.59
C ALA A 125 15.42 -2.78 35.06
N ALA A 126 15.63 -3.52 33.97
CA ALA A 126 14.64 -4.46 33.44
C ALA A 126 14.37 -5.61 34.43
N LEU A 127 15.41 -6.14 35.06
CA LEU A 127 15.28 -7.19 36.07
C LEU A 127 14.48 -6.69 37.29
N HIS A 128 14.76 -5.50 37.80
CA HIS A 128 14.01 -4.89 38.90
C HIS A 128 12.55 -4.65 38.53
N ALA A 129 12.27 -4.15 37.32
CA ALA A 129 10.90 -3.96 36.85
C ALA A 129 10.12 -5.28 36.79
N SER A 130 10.74 -6.34 36.27
CA SER A 130 10.13 -7.68 36.22
C SER A 130 9.91 -8.28 37.61
N TRP A 131 10.82 -8.04 38.57
CA TRP A 131 10.66 -8.47 39.96
C TRP A 131 9.47 -7.78 40.63
N ARG A 132 9.32 -6.47 40.42
CA ARG A 132 8.18 -5.71 40.95
C ARG A 132 6.87 -6.25 40.42
N ALA A 133 6.78 -6.47 39.11
CA ALA A 133 5.59 -7.04 38.49
C ALA A 133 5.27 -8.45 39.03
N ALA A 134 6.28 -9.31 39.19
CA ALA A 134 6.11 -10.64 39.75
C ALA A 134 5.67 -10.61 41.22
N THR A 135 6.21 -9.68 42.01
CA THR A 135 5.85 -9.49 43.43
C THR A 135 4.43 -8.95 43.58
N GLU A 136 4.04 -7.99 42.74
CA GLU A 136 2.67 -7.45 42.70
C GLU A 136 1.66 -8.54 42.31
N ALA A 137 2.01 -9.40 41.34
CA ALA A 137 1.16 -10.52 40.93
C ALA A 137 1.03 -11.61 42.00
N ASP A 138 2.13 -11.93 42.71
CA ASP A 138 2.13 -12.91 43.80
C ASP A 138 1.34 -12.43 45.04
N ALA A 139 1.30 -11.11 45.26
CA ALA A 139 0.50 -10.49 46.31
C ALA A 139 -1.01 -10.43 46.01
N ASP A 140 -1.43 -10.65 44.77
CA ASP A 140 -2.83 -10.61 44.34
C ASP A 140 -3.55 -11.94 44.65
N PRO A 141 -4.51 -11.96 45.59
CA PRO A 141 -5.22 -13.20 45.97
C PRO A 141 -6.06 -13.80 44.84
N SER A 142 -6.32 -13.05 43.76
CA SER A 142 -7.10 -13.52 42.61
C SER A 142 -6.26 -14.27 41.57
N ARG A 143 -4.93 -14.30 41.72
CA ARG A 143 -3.99 -14.93 40.78
C ARG A 143 -3.37 -16.19 41.38
N GLU A 144 -3.03 -17.15 40.52
CA GLU A 144 -2.32 -18.37 40.91
C GLU A 144 -0.84 -18.03 41.17
N GLY A 145 -0.44 -17.96 42.46
CA GLY A 145 0.87 -17.48 42.95
C GLY A 145 2.12 -18.26 42.49
N SER A 146 2.46 -18.13 41.20
CA SER A 146 3.61 -18.78 40.58
C SER A 146 4.56 -17.81 39.87
N ASP A 147 4.15 -16.56 39.67
CA ASP A 147 4.92 -15.54 38.94
C ASP A 147 6.27 -15.26 39.59
N LEU A 148 6.32 -15.19 40.92
CA LEU A 148 7.56 -14.97 41.64
C LEU A 148 8.48 -16.21 41.57
N ALA A 149 7.94 -17.43 41.66
CA ALA A 149 8.71 -18.66 41.48
C ALA A 149 9.29 -18.75 40.06
N TYR A 150 8.49 -18.39 39.05
CA TYR A 150 8.92 -18.30 37.66
C TYR A 150 10.03 -17.26 37.48
N TRP A 151 9.89 -16.09 38.12
CA TRP A 151 10.90 -15.03 38.02
C TRP A 151 12.28 -15.45 38.50
N HIS A 152 12.34 -16.20 39.59
CA HIS A 152 13.60 -16.76 40.09
C HIS A 152 14.28 -17.67 39.07
N GLN A 153 13.51 -18.54 38.41
CA GLN A 153 14.05 -19.55 37.50
C GLN A 153 14.44 -18.94 36.15
N MET A 154 13.63 -18.03 35.62
CA MET A 154 13.72 -17.60 34.23
C MET A 154 14.38 -16.23 34.06
N TRP A 155 14.30 -15.35 35.06
CA TRP A 155 14.76 -13.97 34.93
C TRP A 155 15.97 -13.67 35.81
N LEU A 156 15.94 -14.00 37.10
CA LEU A 156 17.02 -13.66 38.02
C LEU A 156 18.36 -14.26 37.59
N TRP A 157 18.52 -15.58 37.71
CA TRP A 157 19.83 -16.21 37.47
C TRP A 157 20.33 -16.04 36.04
N PRO A 158 19.50 -16.24 35.00
CA PRO A 158 19.96 -16.03 33.62
C PRO A 158 20.40 -14.60 33.32
N THR A 159 19.80 -13.59 33.96
CA THR A 159 20.21 -12.19 33.78
C THR A 159 21.52 -11.89 34.47
N ILE A 160 21.72 -12.36 35.71
CA ILE A 160 23.00 -12.17 36.42
C ILE A 160 24.14 -12.88 35.67
N GLU A 161 23.91 -14.09 35.15
CA GLU A 161 24.88 -14.80 34.32
C GLU A 161 25.20 -14.05 33.02
N ARG A 162 24.18 -13.53 32.33
CA ARG A 162 24.37 -12.74 31.10
C ARG A 162 25.17 -11.46 31.36
N ILE A 163 24.88 -10.76 32.45
CA ILE A 163 25.64 -9.58 32.90
C ILE A 163 27.12 -9.95 33.05
N ARG A 164 27.40 -11.06 33.76
CA ARG A 164 28.76 -11.56 33.99
C ARG A 164 29.49 -11.89 32.70
N GLN A 165 28.81 -12.55 31.76
CA GLN A 165 29.40 -13.03 30.50
C GLN A 165 29.68 -11.91 29.50
N HIS A 166 28.80 -10.92 29.41
CA HIS A 166 28.82 -9.93 28.31
C HIS A 166 29.36 -8.56 28.71
N TYR A 167 29.31 -8.21 30.00
CA TYR A 167 29.60 -6.85 30.46
C TYR A 167 30.68 -6.76 31.54
N MET A 168 30.95 -7.83 32.29
CA MET A 168 31.91 -7.77 33.39
C MET A 168 33.32 -8.19 32.96
N PHE A 169 34.15 -7.18 32.71
CA PHE A 169 35.58 -7.34 32.49
C PHE A 169 36.26 -7.61 33.84
N SER A 170 37.25 -8.51 33.87
CA SER A 170 38.11 -8.71 35.05
C SER A 170 38.82 -7.43 35.53
N GLU A 171 38.80 -6.38 34.71
CA GLU A 171 39.45 -5.09 34.94
C GLU A 171 38.68 -4.20 35.93
N CYS A 172 37.36 -4.37 36.13
CA CYS A 172 36.57 -3.56 37.08
C CYS A 172 37.05 -3.62 38.54
N GLU A 173 37.93 -4.58 38.88
CA GLU A 173 38.53 -4.72 40.21
C GLU A 173 39.70 -3.73 40.43
N ASP A 174 40.44 -3.37 39.38
CA ASP A 174 41.68 -2.56 39.47
C ASP A 174 41.69 -1.31 38.56
N ASP A 175 40.95 -1.28 37.44
CA ASP A 175 40.90 -0.17 36.48
C ASP A 175 39.53 -0.06 35.77
N HIS A 176 38.94 1.13 35.75
CA HIS A 176 37.59 1.36 35.19
C HIS A 176 37.66 1.99 33.81
N SER A 177 37.25 1.26 32.78
CA SER A 177 37.11 1.77 31.42
C SER A 177 35.64 1.99 31.04
N GLN A 178 35.37 3.00 30.19
CA GLN A 178 34.03 3.27 29.68
C GLN A 178 33.60 2.19 28.66
N ASP A 179 32.30 1.88 28.65
CA ASP A 179 31.72 0.97 27.67
C ASP A 179 31.99 1.47 26.24
N ARG A 180 32.49 0.58 25.37
CA ARG A 180 32.62 0.89 23.94
C ARG A 180 31.24 0.83 23.29
N PRO A 181 30.80 1.89 22.58
CA PRO A 181 29.53 1.84 21.87
C PRO A 181 29.54 0.74 20.80
N GLY A 182 28.40 0.08 20.62
CA GLY A 182 28.20 -0.87 19.54
C GLY A 182 28.42 -0.22 18.18
N ARG A 183 28.84 -1.01 17.18
CA ARG A 183 28.94 -0.50 15.81
C ARG A 183 27.53 -0.24 15.28
N PRO A 184 27.25 0.97 14.76
CA PRO A 184 25.97 1.25 14.12
C PRO A 184 25.74 0.33 12.91
N THR A 185 24.47 0.11 12.57
CA THR A 185 24.08 -0.60 11.36
C THR A 185 24.67 0.10 10.13
N ASP A 186 25.27 -0.69 9.23
CA ASP A 186 25.73 -0.19 7.94
C ASP A 186 24.52 0.14 7.05
N GLY A 187 24.19 1.43 6.97
CA GLY A 187 23.08 1.91 6.15
C GLY A 187 23.26 1.66 4.66
N ALA A 188 24.49 1.57 4.14
CA ALA A 188 24.74 1.24 2.74
C ALA A 188 24.44 -0.22 2.46
N ALA A 189 24.88 -1.12 3.34
CA ALA A 189 24.56 -2.55 3.24
C ALA A 189 23.04 -2.80 3.35
N LEU A 190 22.35 -2.11 4.27
CA LEU A 190 20.90 -2.22 4.42
C LEU A 190 20.17 -1.81 3.13
N ARG A 191 20.49 -0.62 2.58
CA ARG A 191 19.88 -0.14 1.33
C ARG A 191 20.12 -1.11 0.17
N LYS A 192 21.36 -1.61 0.03
CA LYS A 192 21.68 -2.63 -0.98
C LYS A 192 20.79 -3.85 -0.84
N ARG A 193 20.62 -4.36 0.39
CA ARG A 193 19.78 -5.54 0.63
C ARG A 193 18.30 -5.29 0.30
N MET A 194 17.79 -4.09 0.59
CA MET A 194 16.42 -3.70 0.24
C MET A 194 16.24 -3.67 -1.28
N THR A 195 17.17 -3.08 -2.02
CA THR A 195 17.13 -3.03 -3.50
C THR A 195 17.19 -4.44 -4.11
N GLU A 196 18.05 -5.32 -3.60
CA GLU A 196 18.10 -6.73 -4.04
C GLU A 196 16.77 -7.46 -3.79
N ALA A 197 16.18 -7.27 -2.60
CA ALA A 197 14.92 -7.91 -2.24
C ALA A 197 13.75 -7.41 -3.12
N GLU A 198 13.73 -6.13 -3.46
CA GLU A 198 12.74 -5.56 -4.37
C GLU A 198 12.91 -6.09 -5.80
N ALA A 199 14.15 -6.16 -6.29
CA ALA A 199 14.44 -6.74 -7.59
C ALA A 199 14.00 -8.21 -7.69
N GLU A 200 14.24 -9.00 -6.63
CA GLU A 200 13.79 -10.39 -6.54
C GLU A 200 12.26 -10.52 -6.54
N ARG A 201 11.55 -9.69 -5.75
CA ARG A 201 10.08 -9.66 -5.75
C ARG A 201 9.54 -9.34 -7.14
N ARG A 202 10.11 -8.32 -7.81
CA ARG A 202 9.72 -7.94 -9.17
C ARG A 202 9.98 -9.07 -10.17
N ARG A 203 11.11 -9.77 -10.08
CA ARG A 203 11.40 -10.92 -10.95
C ARG A 203 10.35 -12.02 -10.80
N ARG A 204 10.06 -12.43 -9.56
CA ARG A 204 9.03 -13.44 -9.26
C ARG A 204 7.63 -13.04 -9.71
N GLU A 205 7.29 -11.76 -9.59
CA GLU A 205 6.02 -11.24 -10.09
C GLU A 205 5.96 -11.34 -11.62
N ASN A 206 7.01 -10.91 -12.31
CA ASN A 206 7.08 -10.95 -13.76
C ASN A 206 7.10 -12.39 -14.33
N GLU A 207 7.68 -13.35 -13.62
CA GLU A 207 7.66 -14.78 -13.98
C GLU A 207 6.23 -15.35 -14.10
N LYS A 208 5.23 -14.71 -13.45
CA LYS A 208 3.82 -15.12 -13.55
C LYS A 208 3.18 -14.75 -14.88
N TYR A 209 3.83 -13.94 -15.72
CA TYR A 209 3.21 -13.36 -16.90
C TYR A 209 4.03 -13.57 -18.17
N ALA A 210 3.33 -13.75 -19.30
CA ALA A 210 3.89 -13.58 -20.64
C ALA A 210 3.52 -12.19 -21.16
N TYR A 211 4.51 -11.44 -21.66
CA TYR A 211 4.33 -10.06 -22.11
C TYR A 211 4.29 -9.96 -23.63
N TYR A 212 3.46 -9.05 -24.11
CA TYR A 212 3.23 -8.83 -25.52
C TYR A 212 3.10 -7.34 -25.82
N VAL A 213 3.49 -6.96 -27.03
CA VAL A 213 3.28 -5.61 -27.56
C VAL A 213 2.46 -5.69 -28.84
N LYS A 214 1.69 -4.62 -29.10
CA LYS A 214 1.00 -4.46 -30.39
C LYS A 214 1.85 -3.63 -31.34
N THR A 215 2.29 -4.23 -32.44
CA THR A 215 3.03 -3.53 -33.50
C THR A 215 2.20 -3.45 -34.77
N GLY A 216 2.63 -2.60 -35.70
CA GLY A 216 2.01 -2.42 -37.01
C GLY A 216 2.91 -1.57 -37.92
N PRO A 217 2.48 -1.28 -39.15
CA PRO A 217 3.27 -0.48 -40.09
C PRO A 217 3.73 0.87 -39.51
N ASP A 218 2.88 1.51 -38.70
CA ASP A 218 3.16 2.80 -38.05
C ASP A 218 3.74 2.68 -36.63
N HIS A 219 3.93 1.45 -36.14
CA HIS A 219 4.25 1.14 -34.74
C HIS A 219 5.26 -0.02 -34.66
N PRO A 220 6.57 0.26 -34.82
CA PRO A 220 7.59 -0.77 -34.77
C PRO A 220 7.77 -1.30 -33.34
N ALA A 221 8.52 -2.39 -33.17
CA ALA A 221 8.72 -3.03 -31.85
C ALA A 221 9.43 -2.12 -30.84
N GLU A 222 10.20 -1.15 -31.31
CA GLU A 222 10.87 -0.14 -30.50
C GLU A 222 9.89 0.90 -29.96
N ARG A 223 8.79 1.17 -30.67
CA ARG A 223 7.71 2.11 -30.30
C ARG A 223 6.34 1.49 -30.56
N PRO A 224 5.97 0.47 -29.75
CA PRO A 224 4.72 -0.23 -29.94
C PRO A 224 3.53 0.65 -29.58
N SER A 225 2.34 0.22 -30.01
CA SER A 225 1.10 0.97 -29.77
C SER A 225 0.41 0.62 -28.46
N SER A 226 0.78 -0.49 -27.81
CA SER A 226 0.31 -0.88 -26.48
C SER A 226 1.15 -2.03 -25.91
N LEU A 227 1.14 -2.15 -24.57
CA LEU A 227 1.76 -3.22 -23.82
C LEU A 227 0.68 -4.08 -23.13
N TRP A 228 0.84 -5.39 -23.23
CA TRP A 228 -0.10 -6.41 -22.78
C TRP A 228 0.63 -7.48 -22.00
N ARG A 229 -0.08 -8.14 -21.09
CA ARG A 229 0.40 -9.36 -20.43
C ARG A 229 -0.76 -10.34 -20.22
N CYS A 230 -0.44 -11.62 -20.14
CA CYS A 230 -1.37 -12.65 -19.72
C CYS A 230 -0.69 -13.61 -18.75
N ALA A 231 -1.45 -14.35 -17.95
CA ALA A 231 -0.88 -15.37 -17.07
C ALA A 231 -0.01 -16.35 -17.86
N ALA A 232 1.16 -16.71 -17.31
CA ALA A 232 2.07 -17.64 -17.95
C ALA A 232 1.37 -19.01 -18.07
N GLY A 233 1.25 -19.51 -19.31
CA GLY A 233 0.59 -20.79 -19.62
C GLY A 233 -0.85 -20.69 -20.10
N SER A 234 -1.51 -19.52 -20.05
CA SER A 234 -2.88 -19.35 -20.59
C SER A 234 -2.92 -18.90 -22.07
N GLY A 235 -1.77 -18.57 -22.65
CA GLY A 235 -1.67 -17.84 -23.93
C GLY A 235 -1.92 -18.58 -25.25
N SER A 236 -2.52 -19.79 -25.27
CA SER A 236 -2.71 -20.54 -26.54
C SER A 236 -4.12 -21.06 -26.84
N GLY A 237 -5.12 -20.76 -26.00
CA GLY A 237 -6.51 -21.18 -26.26
C GLY A 237 -7.36 -20.03 -26.81
N SER A 238 -7.99 -20.20 -27.97
CA SER A 238 -8.80 -19.16 -28.65
C SER A 238 -10.16 -18.87 -27.97
N GLY A 239 -10.25 -18.89 -26.64
CA GLY A 239 -11.52 -18.75 -25.95
C GLY A 239 -11.39 -18.09 -24.58
N GLY A 240 -11.68 -16.78 -24.53
CA GLY A 240 -11.94 -16.03 -23.31
C GLY A 240 -10.87 -14.98 -22.97
N GLY A 241 -11.17 -13.70 -23.19
CA GLY A 241 -10.34 -12.55 -22.78
C GLY A 241 -10.17 -12.36 -21.26
N GLY A 242 -10.42 -13.39 -20.44
CA GLY A 242 -10.44 -13.32 -18.98
C GLY A 242 -9.08 -13.09 -18.32
N ASP A 243 -8.00 -13.58 -18.95
CA ASP A 243 -6.65 -13.56 -18.36
C ASP A 243 -5.73 -12.49 -18.94
N TRP A 244 -6.25 -11.64 -19.83
CA TRP A 244 -5.48 -10.59 -20.47
C TRP A 244 -5.52 -9.31 -19.65
N GLU A 245 -4.35 -8.70 -19.51
CA GLU A 245 -4.19 -7.37 -18.95
C GLU A 245 -3.45 -6.48 -19.95
N TYR A 246 -3.76 -5.19 -19.90
CA TYR A 246 -3.05 -4.18 -20.68
C TYR A 246 -2.59 -3.05 -19.77
N LEU A 247 -1.46 -2.42 -20.13
CA LEU A 247 -1.00 -1.21 -19.47
C LEU A 247 -1.81 -0.03 -20.02
N SER A 248 -2.63 0.59 -19.17
CA SER A 248 -3.26 1.86 -19.51
C SER A 248 -2.19 2.95 -19.50
N LEU A 249 -2.09 3.68 -20.61
CA LEU A 249 -1.19 4.82 -20.73
C LEU A 249 -1.83 6.11 -20.21
N LEU A 250 -3.02 6.01 -19.62
CA LEU A 250 -3.77 7.12 -19.05
C LEU A 250 -3.46 7.28 -17.55
N ASP A 251 -3.53 6.18 -16.80
CA ASP A 251 -3.26 6.13 -15.36
C ASP A 251 -1.99 5.35 -15.00
N TRP A 252 -1.32 4.77 -16.00
CA TRP A 252 -0.10 3.98 -15.84
C TRP A 252 -0.28 2.68 -15.02
N GLN A 253 -1.49 2.11 -15.04
CA GLN A 253 -1.83 0.89 -14.33
C GLN A 253 -2.15 -0.27 -15.27
N TRP A 254 -1.99 -1.49 -14.76
CA TRP A 254 -2.42 -2.70 -15.46
C TRP A 254 -3.90 -2.93 -15.22
N HIS A 255 -4.68 -3.03 -16.30
CA HIS A 255 -6.12 -3.28 -16.27
C HIS A 255 -6.45 -4.61 -16.91
N LYS A 256 -7.39 -5.35 -16.32
CA LYS A 256 -7.91 -6.58 -16.91
C LYS A 256 -8.82 -6.25 -18.07
N ALA A 257 -8.53 -6.82 -19.24
CA ALA A 257 -9.27 -6.56 -20.47
C ALA A 257 -10.78 -6.82 -20.27
N ALA A 258 -11.12 -7.96 -19.64
CA ALA A 258 -12.49 -8.38 -19.34
C ALA A 258 -13.30 -7.42 -18.45
N GLU A 259 -12.65 -6.55 -17.68
CA GLU A 259 -13.30 -5.59 -16.76
C GLU A 259 -13.43 -4.18 -17.39
N THR A 260 -13.04 -4.02 -18.66
CA THR A 260 -12.96 -2.72 -19.34
C THR A 260 -13.68 -2.71 -20.68
N VAL A 261 -13.63 -1.58 -21.39
CA VAL A 261 -14.10 -1.46 -22.77
C VAL A 261 -13.22 -2.21 -23.77
N VAL A 262 -12.00 -2.60 -23.37
CA VAL A 262 -11.05 -3.33 -24.20
C VAL A 262 -11.18 -4.81 -23.90
N GLN A 263 -12.22 -5.44 -24.44
CA GLN A 263 -12.54 -6.83 -24.09
C GLN A 263 -11.56 -7.85 -24.69
N ASP A 264 -10.94 -7.52 -25.83
CA ASP A 264 -10.11 -8.45 -26.58
C ASP A 264 -8.66 -7.96 -26.71
N PRO A 265 -7.67 -8.88 -26.62
CA PRO A 265 -6.29 -8.56 -26.91
C PRO A 265 -6.08 -8.25 -28.41
N PRO A 266 -4.92 -7.70 -28.79
CA PRO A 266 -4.60 -7.45 -30.19
C PRO A 266 -4.64 -8.75 -31.01
N PRO A 267 -5.04 -8.67 -32.31
CA PRO A 267 -5.00 -9.82 -33.21
C PRO A 267 -3.62 -10.47 -33.23
N GLU A 268 -3.57 -11.80 -33.33
CA GLU A 268 -2.33 -12.56 -33.26
C GLU A 268 -1.27 -12.07 -34.27
N ALA A 269 -1.68 -11.68 -35.48
CA ALA A 269 -0.80 -11.14 -36.52
C ALA A 269 -0.12 -9.81 -36.17
N ALA A 270 -0.66 -9.05 -35.20
CA ALA A 270 -0.13 -7.76 -34.75
C ALA A 270 0.47 -7.85 -33.33
N ARG A 271 0.47 -9.03 -32.72
CA ARG A 271 0.85 -9.27 -31.33
C ARG A 271 2.23 -9.93 -31.28
N HIS A 272 3.21 -9.24 -30.72
CA HIS A 272 4.58 -9.72 -30.64
C HIS A 272 4.99 -9.94 -29.19
N ARG A 273 5.54 -11.12 -28.89
CA ARG A 273 6.01 -11.45 -27.55
C ARG A 273 7.29 -10.67 -27.22
N VAL A 274 7.40 -10.19 -25.98
CA VAL A 274 8.60 -9.52 -25.46
C VAL A 274 9.03 -10.16 -24.13
N THR A 275 10.29 -9.95 -23.75
CA THR A 275 10.79 -10.37 -22.42
C THR A 275 10.19 -9.48 -21.34
N ALA A 276 10.18 -9.98 -20.09
CA ALA A 276 9.76 -9.19 -18.94
C ALA A 276 10.63 -7.93 -18.74
N ASP A 277 11.94 -8.04 -18.98
CA ASP A 277 12.86 -6.91 -18.89
C ASP A 277 12.49 -5.84 -19.93
N ARG A 278 12.23 -6.25 -21.18
CA ARG A 278 11.80 -5.32 -22.22
C ARG A 278 10.44 -4.69 -21.92
N ALA A 279 9.49 -5.46 -21.37
CA ALA A 279 8.22 -4.91 -20.90
C ALA A 279 8.42 -3.88 -19.79
N GLY A 280 9.36 -4.12 -18.86
CA GLY A 280 9.74 -3.19 -17.82
C GLY A 280 10.37 -1.90 -18.35
N GLU A 281 11.26 -2.01 -19.34
CA GLU A 281 11.82 -0.84 -20.05
C GLU A 281 10.73 -0.01 -20.71
N LEU A 282 9.82 -0.67 -21.43
CA LEU A 282 8.70 -0.02 -22.10
C LEU A 282 7.74 0.63 -21.08
N GLN A 283 7.46 -0.02 -19.94
CA GLN A 283 6.66 0.56 -18.85
C GLN A 283 7.40 1.68 -18.10
N ALA A 284 8.73 1.76 -18.16
CA ALA A 284 9.48 2.88 -17.59
C ALA A 284 9.54 4.08 -18.54
N ASP A 285 9.56 3.83 -19.86
CA ASP A 285 9.63 4.86 -20.90
C ASP A 285 8.26 5.50 -21.18
N ARG A 286 7.78 6.35 -20.26
CA ARG A 286 6.51 7.07 -20.42
C ARG A 286 6.43 7.90 -21.71
N GLN A 287 7.55 8.49 -22.11
CA GLN A 287 7.63 9.37 -23.29
C GLN A 287 7.65 8.59 -24.60
N GLY A 288 8.18 7.36 -24.60
CA GLY A 288 8.25 6.48 -25.76
C GLY A 288 6.90 6.20 -26.41
N TRP A 289 5.82 6.28 -25.64
CA TRP A 289 4.44 6.02 -26.08
C TRP A 289 3.68 7.23 -26.62
N VAL A 290 4.25 8.42 -26.48
CA VAL A 290 3.62 9.66 -26.90
C VAL A 290 4.23 10.10 -28.22
N ARG A 291 3.37 10.49 -29.17
CA ARG A 291 3.81 11.18 -30.39
C ARG A 291 3.51 12.66 -30.27
N TYR A 292 4.46 13.48 -30.70
CA TYR A 292 4.36 14.94 -30.64
C TYR A 292 4.42 15.52 -32.05
N TRP A 293 3.69 16.61 -32.25
CA TRP A 293 3.73 17.40 -33.47
C TRP A 293 3.82 18.89 -33.13
N ALA A 294 4.67 19.60 -33.87
CA ALA A 294 4.58 21.04 -33.97
C ALA A 294 3.37 21.38 -34.86
N ARG A 295 2.45 22.21 -34.35
CA ARG A 295 1.25 22.63 -35.06
C ARG A 295 1.47 23.98 -35.71
N TYR A 296 1.21 24.09 -37.00
CA TYR A 296 1.16 25.32 -37.77
C TYR A 296 -0.29 25.64 -38.14
N ALA A 297 -0.58 26.90 -38.48
CA ALA A 297 -1.92 27.33 -38.88
C ALA A 297 -2.42 26.54 -40.10
N ASP A 298 -1.57 26.43 -41.13
CA ASP A 298 -1.77 25.67 -42.35
C ASP A 298 -0.41 25.37 -43.03
N GLU A 299 -0.44 24.67 -44.15
CA GLU A 299 0.77 24.29 -44.90
C GLU A 299 1.49 25.49 -45.54
N PRO A 300 0.79 26.48 -46.15
CA PRO A 300 1.42 27.71 -46.64
C PRO A 300 2.23 28.45 -45.56
N ALA A 301 1.68 28.63 -44.36
CA ALA A 301 2.37 29.29 -43.25
C ALA A 301 3.66 28.54 -42.86
N TRP A 302 3.59 27.21 -42.77
CA TRP A 302 4.78 26.38 -42.53
C TRP A 302 5.83 26.56 -43.62
N ARG A 303 5.43 26.52 -44.90
CA ARG A 303 6.35 26.71 -46.04
C ARG A 303 6.94 28.13 -46.11
N ALA A 304 6.22 29.13 -45.62
CA ALA A 304 6.70 30.51 -45.48
C ALA A 304 7.70 30.70 -44.33
N GLY A 305 7.93 29.66 -43.51
CA GLY A 305 8.85 29.70 -42.38
C GLY A 305 8.25 30.37 -41.14
N GLU A 306 6.93 30.48 -41.04
CA GLU A 306 6.26 30.97 -39.83
C GLU A 306 6.48 29.99 -38.67
N PRO A 307 6.58 30.49 -37.41
CA PRO A 307 6.76 29.63 -36.25
C PRO A 307 5.51 28.78 -35.97
N PRO A 308 5.66 27.61 -35.32
CA PRO A 308 4.51 26.82 -34.90
C PRO A 308 3.68 27.59 -33.87
N VAL A 309 2.36 27.42 -33.92
CA VAL A 309 1.39 28.10 -33.05
C VAL A 309 1.15 27.36 -31.72
N SER A 310 1.47 26.07 -31.65
CA SER A 310 1.33 25.22 -30.46
C SER A 310 2.02 23.87 -30.68
N VAL A 311 2.07 23.04 -29.64
CA VAL A 311 2.44 21.62 -29.73
C VAL A 311 1.21 20.77 -29.48
N VAL A 312 1.08 19.71 -30.26
CA VAL A 312 0.02 18.70 -30.12
C VAL A 312 0.65 17.37 -29.80
N ARG A 313 0.01 16.57 -28.95
CA ARG A 313 0.45 15.20 -28.63
C ARG A 313 -0.68 14.20 -28.79
N ARG A 314 -0.33 12.95 -29.07
CA ARG A 314 -1.24 11.80 -29.11
C ARG A 314 -0.75 10.74 -28.14
N ARG A 315 -1.63 10.35 -27.21
CA ARG A 315 -1.45 9.20 -26.33
C ARG A 315 -2.38 8.09 -26.81
N ARG A 316 -1.82 6.91 -27.13
CA ARG A 316 -2.60 5.76 -27.59
C ARG A 316 -2.64 4.69 -26.51
N SER A 317 -3.71 4.67 -25.74
CA SER A 317 -3.99 3.56 -24.82
C SER A 317 -4.94 2.56 -25.50
N PRO A 318 -4.91 1.26 -25.18
CA PRO A 318 -5.85 0.28 -25.73
C PRO A 318 -7.32 0.70 -25.68
N GLU A 319 -7.73 1.36 -24.59
CA GLU A 319 -9.09 1.80 -24.31
C GLU A 319 -9.48 3.08 -25.04
N ARG A 320 -8.51 3.94 -25.38
CA ARG A 320 -8.79 5.24 -25.96
C ARG A 320 -7.55 5.92 -26.52
N ILE A 321 -7.75 6.69 -27.57
CA ILE A 321 -6.77 7.64 -28.13
C ILE A 321 -7.10 9.03 -27.59
N TYR A 322 -6.11 9.71 -27.02
CA TYR A 322 -6.22 11.10 -26.59
C TYR A 322 -5.32 11.97 -27.45
N ASP A 323 -5.96 12.88 -28.19
CA ASP A 323 -5.30 13.95 -28.92
C ASP A 323 -5.43 15.23 -28.09
N GLU A 324 -4.29 15.82 -27.75
CA GLU A 324 -4.23 16.97 -26.85
C GLU A 324 -3.39 18.08 -27.48
N ALA A 325 -3.86 19.31 -27.45
CA ALA A 325 -3.08 20.49 -27.78
C ALA A 325 -2.68 21.21 -26.50
N TYR A 326 -1.48 21.79 -26.48
CA TYR A 326 -1.06 22.64 -25.38
C TYR A 326 -1.70 24.02 -25.52
N LYS A 327 -2.52 24.40 -24.54
CA LYS A 327 -3.34 25.61 -24.59
C LYS A 327 -2.64 26.79 -23.93
N THR A 328 -3.17 27.99 -24.16
CA THR A 328 -2.68 29.25 -23.59
C THR A 328 -2.69 29.32 -22.06
N TRP A 329 -3.41 28.42 -21.39
CA TRP A 329 -3.47 28.32 -19.92
C TRP A 329 -2.43 27.35 -19.34
N ASN A 330 -1.40 26.99 -20.12
CA ASN A 330 -0.33 26.07 -19.72
C ASN A 330 -0.80 24.66 -19.34
N GLU A 331 -1.85 24.19 -20.03
CA GLU A 331 -2.41 22.85 -19.83
C GLU A 331 -2.56 22.09 -21.15
N TRP A 332 -2.45 20.77 -21.07
CA TRP A 332 -2.88 19.89 -22.15
C TRP A 332 -4.39 19.78 -22.12
N GLY A 333 -5.04 20.07 -23.25
CA GLY A 333 -6.48 19.86 -23.38
C GLY A 333 -6.84 19.17 -24.68
N PRO A 334 -8.03 18.53 -24.76
CA PRO A 334 -8.44 17.77 -25.92
C PRO A 334 -8.45 18.63 -27.19
N THR A 335 -8.06 18.02 -28.32
CA THR A 335 -8.07 18.66 -29.65
C THR A 335 -8.50 17.68 -30.74
N GLN A 336 -9.12 18.20 -31.80
CA GLN A 336 -9.41 17.45 -33.02
C GLN A 336 -8.28 17.58 -34.07
N THR A 337 -7.29 18.44 -33.82
CA THR A 337 -6.25 18.80 -34.80
C THR A 337 -5.52 17.60 -35.41
N VAL A 338 -5.17 16.57 -34.63
CA VAL A 338 -4.48 15.40 -35.19
C VAL A 338 -5.42 14.60 -36.09
N HIS A 339 -6.68 14.44 -35.69
CA HIS A 339 -7.68 13.81 -36.54
C HIS A 339 -7.88 14.59 -37.85
N ASP A 340 -8.08 15.90 -37.77
CA ASP A 340 -8.32 16.77 -38.93
C ASP A 340 -7.14 16.80 -39.90
N PHE A 341 -5.90 16.63 -39.41
CA PHE A 341 -4.72 16.53 -40.24
C PHE A 341 -4.66 15.23 -41.06
N PHE A 342 -5.12 14.12 -40.50
CA PHE A 342 -5.13 12.82 -41.19
C PHE A 342 -6.43 12.55 -41.97
N ASP A 343 -7.50 13.31 -41.72
CA ASP A 343 -8.74 13.24 -42.49
C ASP A 343 -8.70 14.20 -43.69
N ALA A 344 -9.04 13.71 -44.88
CA ALA A 344 -8.93 14.47 -46.13
C ALA A 344 -10.10 15.45 -46.37
N ARG A 345 -11.00 15.61 -45.40
CA ARG A 345 -12.27 16.35 -45.53
C ARG A 345 -12.21 17.86 -45.23
N PRO A 346 -11.33 18.40 -44.37
CA PRO A 346 -11.30 19.83 -44.11
C PRO A 346 -10.83 20.62 -45.34
N SER A 347 -11.47 21.75 -45.62
CA SER A 347 -11.07 22.66 -46.70
C SER A 347 -9.75 23.38 -46.44
N ASN A 348 -9.31 23.45 -45.18
CA ASN A 348 -7.99 23.97 -44.78
C ASN A 348 -7.50 23.25 -43.50
N PRO A 349 -6.90 22.05 -43.61
CA PRO A 349 -6.42 21.32 -42.44
C PRO A 349 -5.18 22.00 -41.84
N PRO A 350 -5.03 21.98 -40.51
CA PRO A 350 -3.82 22.46 -39.85
C PRO A 350 -2.62 21.62 -40.29
N HIS A 351 -1.44 22.22 -40.44
CA HIS A 351 -0.24 21.48 -40.82
C HIS A 351 0.52 20.99 -39.58
N LEU A 352 0.83 19.69 -39.53
CA LEU A 352 1.53 19.06 -38.41
C LEU A 352 2.88 18.50 -38.86
N VAL A 353 3.93 18.82 -38.10
CA VAL A 353 5.28 18.27 -38.31
C VAL A 353 5.65 17.45 -37.07
N GLU A 354 5.93 16.16 -37.25
CA GLU A 354 6.32 15.27 -36.15
C GLU A 354 7.65 15.72 -35.53
N ILE A 355 7.71 15.67 -34.20
CA ILE A 355 8.87 16.09 -33.40
C ILE A 355 9.09 15.10 -32.24
N ASP A 356 10.31 15.06 -31.70
CA ASP A 356 10.59 14.32 -30.48
C ASP A 356 10.16 15.08 -29.21
N ALA A 357 10.13 14.39 -28.07
CA ALA A 357 9.72 14.98 -26.79
C ALA A 357 10.64 16.14 -26.37
N ALA A 358 11.94 16.07 -26.64
CA ALA A 358 12.89 17.13 -26.30
C ALA A 358 12.62 18.41 -27.10
N LYS A 359 12.27 18.30 -28.39
CA LYS A 359 11.87 19.41 -29.24
C LYS A 359 10.49 19.94 -28.87
N ALA A 360 9.56 19.07 -28.49
CA ALA A 360 8.28 19.48 -27.94
C ALA A 360 8.46 20.34 -26.68
N GLU A 361 9.28 19.88 -25.72
CA GLU A 361 9.59 20.62 -24.50
C GLU A 361 10.19 21.99 -24.80
N ARG A 362 11.19 22.07 -25.71
CA ARG A 362 11.77 23.36 -26.13
C ARG A 362 10.72 24.31 -26.72
N LEU A 363 9.88 23.83 -27.64
CA LEU A 363 8.82 24.65 -28.24
C LEU A 363 7.80 25.12 -27.18
N LEU A 364 7.45 24.27 -26.22
CA LEU A 364 6.54 24.64 -25.13
C LEU A 364 7.16 25.70 -24.21
N THR A 365 8.46 25.59 -23.92
CA THR A 365 9.19 26.64 -23.19
C THR A 365 9.23 27.95 -23.98
N GLU A 366 9.50 27.92 -25.27
CA GLU A 366 9.59 29.12 -26.12
C GLU A 366 8.24 29.81 -26.32
N LEU A 367 7.19 29.04 -26.61
CA LEU A 367 5.86 29.59 -26.93
C LEU A 367 5.06 29.97 -25.68
N HIS A 368 5.23 29.22 -24.59
CA HIS A 368 4.35 29.31 -23.41
C HIS A 368 5.10 29.54 -22.09
N GLY A 369 6.43 29.55 -22.09
CA GLY A 369 7.24 29.65 -20.87
C GLY A 369 7.15 28.42 -19.96
N ALA A 370 6.58 27.31 -20.47
CA ALA A 370 6.34 26.10 -19.69
C ALA A 370 7.59 25.21 -19.59
N LYS A 371 7.80 24.59 -18.43
CA LYS A 371 8.87 23.60 -18.17
C LYS A 371 8.28 22.34 -17.55
N GLY A 372 8.79 21.19 -17.95
CA GLY A 372 8.26 19.88 -17.56
C GLY A 372 6.90 19.58 -18.21
N ALA A 373 6.50 20.32 -19.25
CA ALA A 373 5.17 20.16 -19.83
C ALA A 373 5.01 18.80 -20.54
N THR A 374 6.11 18.19 -20.95
CA THR A 374 6.11 16.84 -21.54
C THR A 374 6.10 15.73 -20.49
N GLU A 375 6.40 15.99 -19.22
CA GLU A 375 6.42 14.97 -18.16
C GLU A 375 5.01 14.36 -17.97
N LEU A 376 4.97 13.03 -17.84
CA LEU A 376 3.76 12.22 -17.70
C LEU A 376 3.77 11.46 -16.39
#